data_AF-A0A7T8HL39-F1
#
_entry.id   AF-A0A7T8HL39-F1
#
_cell.length_a   1.000
_cell.length_b   1.000
_cell.length_c   1.000
_cell.angle_alpha   90.00
_cell.angle_beta   90.00
_cell.angle_gamma   90.00
#
_symmetry.space_group_name_H-M   'P 1'
#
loop_
_entity.id
_entity.type
_entity.pdbx_description
1 polymer ?
#
loop_
_entity_poly.entity_id
_entity_poly.type
_entity_poly.pdbx_seq_one_letter_code
_entity_poly.pdbx_strand_id
1 'polypeptide(L)'
;MSLCCALLFDDFEEQVCDFEEDLCTNEALMNEDVRECILAAIGKSKLLMGQKLAQFRGLCDRNINSSVESDPFVPTSDDLAGFWDMVYIQVEHIHSLFAELVEIRKNGWKKPEA
;
A
#
# COMPACT_ATOMS: atom_id res chain seq x y z
N MET A 1 -12.70 8.40 8.71
CA MET A 1 -11.46 7.58 8.79
C MET A 1 -11.69 6.14 8.34
N SER A 2 -12.64 5.40 8.92
CA SER A 2 -12.92 4.00 8.49
C SER A 2 -13.25 3.85 7.01
N LEU A 3 -14.00 4.78 6.41
CA LEU A 3 -14.35 4.72 4.99
C LEU A 3 -13.13 4.97 4.07
N CYS A 4 -12.23 5.88 4.43
CA CYS A 4 -11.03 6.18 3.64
C CYS A 4 -10.03 5.01 3.66
N CYS A 5 -9.84 4.35 4.81
CA CYS A 5 -9.00 3.16 4.88
C CYS A 5 -9.59 1.97 4.11
N ALA A 6 -10.92 1.83 4.07
CA ALA A 6 -11.57 0.78 3.29
C ALA A 6 -11.41 1.02 1.79
N LEU A 7 -11.72 2.23 1.30
CA LEU A 7 -11.54 2.57 -0.12
C LEU A 7 -10.09 2.43 -0.58
N LEU A 8 -9.13 2.81 0.27
CA LEU A 8 -7.70 2.65 -0.01
C LEU A 8 -7.29 1.16 -0.10
N PHE A 9 -7.88 0.32 0.76
CA PHE A 9 -7.62 -1.12 0.73
C PHE A 9 -8.19 -1.73 -0.54
N ASP A 10 -9.43 -1.41 -0.89
CA ASP A 10 -10.09 -1.91 -2.11
C ASP A 10 -9.31 -1.50 -3.37
N ASP A 11 -8.82 -0.26 -3.43
CA ASP A 11 -8.01 0.24 -4.57
C ASP A 11 -6.70 -0.54 -4.74
N PHE A 12 -5.95 -0.76 -3.66
CA PHE A 12 -4.72 -1.55 -3.72
C PHE A 12 -4.97 -3.03 -3.98
N GLU A 13 -6.06 -3.59 -3.46
CA GLU A 13 -6.43 -4.98 -3.72
C GLU A 13 -6.73 -5.19 -5.22
N GLU A 14 -7.48 -4.28 -5.83
CA GLU A 14 -7.76 -4.31 -7.28
C GLU A 14 -6.47 -4.21 -8.11
N GLN A 15 -5.59 -3.24 -7.80
CA GLN A 15 -4.29 -3.09 -8.49
C GLN A 15 -3.40 -4.33 -8.32
N VAL A 16 -3.34 -4.90 -7.11
CA VAL A 16 -2.59 -6.13 -6.86
C VAL A 16 -3.11 -7.27 -7.72
N CYS A 17 -4.42 -7.46 -7.79
CA CYS A 17 -5.01 -8.52 -8.60
C CYS A 17 -4.72 -8.35 -10.11
N ASP A 18 -4.85 -7.14 -10.66
CA ASP A 18 -4.55 -6.88 -12.09
C ASP A 18 -3.09 -7.21 -12.43
N PHE A 19 -2.15 -6.75 -11.61
CA PHE A 19 -0.72 -7.00 -11.85
C PHE A 19 -0.28 -8.44 -11.55
N GLU A 20 -0.95 -9.15 -10.65
CA GLU A 20 -0.75 -10.60 -10.46
C GLU A 20 -1.22 -11.40 -11.67
N GLU A 21 -2.34 -11.01 -12.28
CA GLU A 21 -2.81 -11.61 -13.53
C GLU A 21 -1.81 -11.35 -14.66
N ASP A 22 -1.34 -10.10 -14.80
CA ASP A 22 -0.35 -9.74 -15.82
C ASP A 22 0.94 -10.57 -15.70
N LEU A 23 1.41 -10.86 -14.48
CA LEU A 23 2.57 -11.74 -14.24
C LEU A 23 2.33 -13.16 -14.78
N CYS A 24 1.13 -13.70 -14.63
CA CYS A 24 0.76 -15.02 -15.11
C CYS A 24 0.59 -15.07 -16.64
N THR A 25 0.04 -14.01 -17.25
CA THR A 25 -0.32 -14.01 -18.68
C THR A 25 0.78 -13.49 -19.59
N ASN A 26 1.66 -12.61 -19.10
CA ASN A 26 2.68 -11.94 -19.90
C ASN A 26 4.11 -12.36 -19.55
N GLU A 27 4.29 -13.50 -18.88
CA GLU A 27 5.61 -13.96 -18.39
C GLU A 27 6.70 -13.95 -19.48
N ALA A 28 6.35 -14.34 -20.71
CA ALA A 28 7.27 -14.41 -21.85
C ALA A 28 7.66 -13.04 -22.43
N LEU A 29 6.91 -11.97 -22.12
CA LEU A 29 7.15 -10.61 -22.60
C LEU A 29 7.96 -9.78 -21.61
N MET A 30 7.91 -10.13 -20.32
CA MET A 30 8.59 -9.41 -19.24
C MET A 30 10.00 -9.95 -19.05
N ASN A 31 10.98 -9.04 -18.93
CA ASN A 31 12.29 -9.40 -18.40
C ASN A 31 12.27 -9.52 -16.86
N GLU A 32 13.37 -9.99 -16.29
CA GLU A 32 13.52 -10.16 -14.84
C GLU A 32 13.32 -8.84 -14.10
N ASP A 33 13.91 -7.74 -14.58
CA ASP A 33 13.80 -6.42 -13.95
C ASP A 33 12.35 -5.90 -13.84
N VAL A 34 11.52 -6.11 -14.87
CA VAL A 34 10.11 -5.70 -14.86
C VAL A 34 9.31 -6.59 -13.90
N ARG A 35 9.58 -7.90 -13.90
CA ARG A 35 8.97 -8.85 -12.98
C ARG A 35 9.27 -8.49 -11.53
N GLU A 36 10.52 -8.19 -11.22
CA GLU A 36 10.94 -7.75 -9.89
C GLU A 36 10.25 -6.45 -9.47
N CYS A 37 10.10 -5.48 -10.38
CA CYS A 37 9.34 -4.25 -10.11
C CYS A 37 7.87 -4.54 -9.75
N ILE A 38 7.20 -5.41 -10.52
CA ILE A 38 5.81 -5.78 -10.25
C ILE A 38 5.69 -6.49 -8.89
N LEU A 39 6.53 -7.50 -8.64
CA LEU A 39 6.55 -8.22 -7.37
C LEU A 39 6.85 -7.30 -6.17
N ALA A 40 7.74 -6.33 -6.35
CA ALA A 40 8.05 -5.35 -5.32
C ALA A 40 6.86 -4.42 -5.03
N ALA A 41 6.15 -3.95 -6.06
CA ALA A 41 4.94 -3.13 -5.88
C ALA A 41 3.81 -3.92 -5.19
N ILE A 42 3.55 -5.16 -5.63
CA ILE A 42 2.58 -6.06 -4.99
C ILE A 42 2.96 -6.31 -3.52
N GLY A 43 4.23 -6.65 -3.25
CA GLY A 43 4.71 -6.94 -1.91
C GLY A 43 4.57 -5.74 -0.97
N LYS A 44 4.91 -4.53 -1.45
CA LYS A 44 4.74 -3.29 -0.68
C LYS A 44 3.27 -3.00 -0.38
N SER A 45 2.38 -3.21 -1.35
CA SER A 45 0.93 -3.01 -1.19
C SER A 45 0.35 -3.97 -0.15
N LYS A 46 0.63 -5.27 -0.27
CA LYS A 46 0.21 -6.28 0.70
C LYS A 46 0.77 -6.00 2.10
N LEU A 47 2.01 -5.50 2.20
CA LEU A 47 2.62 -5.13 3.48
C LEU A 47 1.93 -3.91 4.11
N LEU A 48 1.65 -2.87 3.33
CA LEU A 48 0.94 -1.69 3.81
C LEU A 48 -0.44 -2.07 4.34
N MET A 49 -1.19 -2.82 3.54
CA MET A 49 -2.54 -3.29 3.86
C MET A 49 -2.56 -4.22 5.09
N GLY A 50 -1.70 -5.24 5.11
CA GLY A 50 -1.68 -6.27 6.14
C GLY A 50 -0.98 -5.87 7.44
N GLN A 51 -0.08 -4.87 7.42
CA GLN A 51 0.67 -4.46 8.61
C GLN A 51 0.38 -3.03 9.04
N LYS A 52 0.64 -2.04 8.17
CA LYS A 52 0.59 -0.63 8.58
C LYS A 52 -0.85 -0.16 8.84
N LEU A 53 -1.80 -0.53 7.99
CA LEU A 53 -3.21 -0.23 8.21
C LEU A 53 -3.78 -1.00 9.42
N ALA A 54 -3.34 -2.24 9.64
CA ALA A 54 -3.70 -3.00 10.83
C ALA A 54 -3.17 -2.34 12.14
N GLN A 55 -1.92 -1.86 12.12
CA GLN A 55 -1.33 -1.09 13.22
C GLN A 55 -2.09 0.21 13.48
N PHE A 56 -2.45 0.95 12.43
CA PHE A 56 -3.21 2.19 12.54
C PHE A 56 -4.59 1.95 13.16
N ARG A 57 -5.29 0.88 12.74
CA ARG A 57 -6.56 0.47 13.35
C ARG A 57 -6.40 0.19 14.84
N GLY A 58 -5.38 -0.58 15.23
CA GLY A 58 -5.12 -0.87 16.64
C GLY A 58 -4.73 0.36 17.48
N LEU A 59 -4.15 1.40 16.86
CA LEU A 59 -3.92 2.69 17.52
C LEU A 59 -5.24 3.44 17.73
N CYS A 60 -6.10 3.47 16.70
CA CYS A 60 -7.43 4.08 16.79
C CYS A 60 -8.29 3.40 17.86
N ASP A 61 -8.31 2.07 17.88
CA ASP A 61 -9.08 1.30 18.86
C ASP A 61 -8.62 1.58 20.30
N ARG A 62 -7.31 1.74 20.53
CA ARG A 62 -6.78 2.13 21.85
C ARG A 62 -7.13 3.57 22.21
N ASN A 63 -7.05 4.51 21.26
CA ASN A 63 -7.45 5.90 21.49
C ASN A 63 -8.94 6.03 21.86
N ILE A 64 -9.81 5.23 21.25
CA ILE A 64 -11.26 5.29 21.47
C ILE A 64 -11.70 4.55 22.74
N ASN A 65 -11.11 3.38 23.02
CA ASN A 65 -11.63 2.47 24.04
C ASN A 65 -10.86 2.49 25.38
N SER A 66 -9.70 3.14 25.44
CA SER A 66 -8.89 3.25 26.66
C SER A 66 -8.95 4.67 27.23
N SER A 67 -8.99 4.79 28.56
CA SER A 67 -8.83 6.07 29.25
C SER A 67 -7.42 6.22 29.82
N VAL A 68 -6.96 7.47 29.96
CA VAL A 68 -5.64 7.80 30.54
C VAL A 68 -5.48 7.25 31.97
N GLU A 69 -6.60 7.06 32.69
CA GLU A 69 -6.62 6.46 34.03
C GLU A 69 -6.30 4.96 34.02
N SER A 70 -6.61 4.28 32.92
CA SER A 70 -6.40 2.83 32.74
C SER A 70 -5.09 2.49 32.02
N ASP A 71 -4.62 3.39 31.14
CA ASP A 71 -3.36 3.26 30.41
C ASP A 71 -2.73 4.66 30.27
N PRO A 72 -1.57 4.93 30.89
CA PRO A 72 -0.90 6.22 30.75
C PRO A 72 -0.30 6.47 29.35
N PHE A 73 -0.30 5.45 28.47
CA PHE A 73 0.24 5.53 27.11
C PHE A 73 -0.85 5.45 26.02
N VAL A 74 -2.09 5.87 26.33
CA VAL A 74 -3.15 5.98 25.32
C VAL A 74 -2.68 6.89 24.18
N PRO A 75 -2.75 6.42 22.91
CA PRO A 75 -2.37 7.24 21.77
C PRO A 75 -3.19 8.52 21.74
N THR A 76 -2.54 9.66 21.55
CA THR A 76 -3.19 10.96 21.40
C THR A 76 -3.66 11.18 19.96
N SER A 77 -4.46 12.23 19.73
CA SER A 77 -4.81 12.64 18.37
C SER A 77 -3.58 12.99 17.53
N ASP A 78 -2.52 13.52 18.15
CA ASP A 78 -1.28 13.87 17.48
C ASP A 78 -0.48 12.61 17.09
N ASP A 79 -0.47 11.58 17.96
CA ASP A 79 0.14 10.29 17.63
C ASP A 79 -0.55 9.61 16.44
N LEU A 80 -1.90 9.67 16.39
CA LEU A 80 -2.68 9.15 15.28
C LEU A 80 -2.40 9.93 13.98
N ALA A 81 -2.35 11.26 14.05
CA ALA A 81 -2.03 12.09 12.89
C ALA A 81 -0.62 11.79 12.36
N GLY A 82 0.39 11.73 13.23
CA GLY A 82 1.76 11.42 12.82
C GLY A 82 1.90 10.01 12.24
N PHE A 83 1.18 9.01 12.76
CA PHE A 83 1.17 7.68 12.16
C PHE A 83 0.47 7.69 10.79
N TRP A 84 -0.61 8.43 10.65
CA TRP A 84 -1.31 8.58 9.37
C TRP A 84 -0.45 9.26 8.32
N ASP A 85 0.28 10.32 8.66
CA ASP A 85 1.21 10.98 7.73
C ASP A 85 2.26 9.99 7.18
N MET A 86 2.81 9.14 8.04
CA MET A 86 3.73 8.07 7.64
C MET A 86 3.05 7.04 6.72
N VAL A 87 1.83 6.61 7.03
CA VAL A 87 1.05 5.70 6.18
C VAL A 87 0.78 6.33 4.82
N TYR A 88 0.38 7.59 4.80
CA TYR A 88 0.04 8.33 3.59
C TYR A 88 1.24 8.51 2.66
N ILE A 89 2.43 8.76 3.19
CA ILE A 89 3.66 8.78 2.40
C ILE A 89 3.89 7.44 1.68
N GLN A 90 3.61 6.32 2.35
CA GLN A 90 3.74 5.00 1.73
C GLN A 90 2.66 4.75 0.68
N VAL A 91 1.44 5.24 0.90
CA VAL A 91 0.34 5.19 -0.08
C VAL A 91 0.74 5.87 -1.39
N GLU A 92 1.18 7.13 -1.31
CA GLU A 92 1.61 7.90 -2.48
C GLU A 92 2.77 7.23 -3.21
N HIS A 93 3.73 6.68 -2.47
CA HIS A 93 4.84 5.94 -3.07
C HIS A 93 4.36 4.69 -3.82
N ILE A 94 3.44 3.91 -3.26
CA ILE A 94 2.92 2.71 -3.93
C ILE A 94 2.11 3.08 -5.17
N HIS A 95 1.27 4.13 -5.11
CA HIS A 95 0.58 4.63 -6.31
C HIS A 95 1.56 5.04 -7.41
N SER A 96 2.67 5.69 -7.05
CA SER A 96 3.70 6.06 -8.05
C SER A 96 4.34 4.83 -8.70
N LEU A 97 4.56 3.75 -7.94
CA LEU A 97 5.08 2.49 -8.48
C LEU A 97 4.09 1.87 -9.46
N PHE A 98 2.80 1.82 -9.12
CA PHE A 98 1.79 1.30 -10.04
C PHE A 98 1.62 2.17 -11.29
N ALA A 99 1.69 3.50 -11.15
CA ALA A 99 1.67 4.39 -12.30
C ALA A 99 2.85 4.12 -13.25
N GLU A 100 4.06 3.91 -12.72
CA GLU A 100 5.22 3.50 -13.53
C GLU A 100 5.00 2.15 -14.22
N LEU A 101 4.43 1.16 -13.51
CA LEU A 101 4.12 -0.14 -14.08
C LEU A 101 3.07 -0.07 -15.19
N VAL A 102 2.08 0.83 -15.08
CA VAL A 102 1.10 1.09 -16.15
C VAL A 102 1.79 1.65 -17.39
N GLU A 103 2.77 2.54 -17.26
CA GLU A 103 3.54 3.04 -18.40
C GLU A 103 4.41 1.95 -19.02
N ILE A 104 5.04 1.09 -18.20
CA ILE A 104 5.79 -0.08 -18.66
C ILE A 104 4.86 -1.04 -19.42
N ARG A 105 3.64 -1.29 -18.93
CA ARG A 105 2.60 -2.11 -19.58
C ARG A 105 2.24 -1.54 -20.95
N LYS A 106 2.00 -0.24 -21.05
CA LYS A 106 1.72 0.46 -22.33
C LYS A 106 2.88 0.37 -23.32
N ASN A 107 4.12 0.31 -22.83
CA ASN A 107 5.32 0.13 -23.64
C ASN A 107 5.64 -1.35 -23.94
N GLY A 108 4.66 -2.25 -23.80
CA GLY A 108 4.83 -3.67 -24.09
C GLY A 108 5.79 -4.37 -23.13
N TRP A 109 5.70 -4.04 -21.83
CA TRP A 109 6.51 -4.61 -20.76
C TRP A 109 8.01 -4.31 -20.87
N LYS A 110 8.34 -3.14 -21.42
CA LYS A 110 9.71 -2.65 -21.53
C LYS A 110 9.87 -1.34 -20.78
N LYS A 111 10.90 -1.25 -19.94
CA LYS A 111 11.24 0.00 -19.28
C LYS A 111 11.64 1.05 -20.34
N PRO A 112 11.26 2.33 -20.15
CA PRO A 112 11.76 3.41 -20.99
C PRO A 112 13.29 3.40 -20.99
N GLU A 113 13.92 3.46 -22.17
CA GLU A 113 15.36 3.71 -22.25
C GLU A 113 15.63 5.14 -21.74
N ALA A 114 16.54 5.26 -20.77
CA ALA A 114 16.96 6.52 -20.18
C ALA A 114 17.92 7.29 -21.09
#